data_AF-H0EXK9-F1
#
_entry.id   AF-H0EXK9-F1
#
_cell.length_a   1.000
_cell.length_b   1.000
_cell.length_c   1.000
_cell.angle_alpha   90.00
_cell.angle_beta   90.00
_cell.angle_gamma   90.00
#
_symmetry.space_group_name_H-M   'P 1'
#
loop_
_entity.id
_entity.type
_entity.pdbx_description
1 polymer ?
#
loop_
_entity_poly.entity_id
_entity_poly.type
_entity_poly.pdbx_seq_one_letter_code
_entity_poly.pdbx_strand_id
1 'polypeptide(L)'
;MVLMGWGGATTLVGVAGIFWFTGPILLLTAMIFEWIMGNFLSMMIMGMFAVYWLSFAILQTPSWMIAQSYSTTGSAAEGAASKAFNAAIALYLMDDA
;
A
#
# COMPACT_ATOMS: atom_id res chain seq x y z
N MET A 1 7.97 -2.62 8.92
CA MET A 1 8.91 -3.74 8.68
C MET A 1 10.26 -3.24 8.17
N VAL A 2 10.35 -2.64 6.99
CA VAL A 2 11.62 -2.11 6.44
C VAL A 2 12.22 -0.98 7.29
N LEU A 3 11.44 0.06 7.60
CA LEU A 3 11.90 1.20 8.41
C LEU A 3 12.17 0.86 9.89
N MET A 4 11.63 -0.26 10.37
CA MET A 4 11.82 -0.73 11.75
C MET A 4 12.87 -1.86 11.84
N GLY A 5 13.51 -2.24 10.72
CA GLY A 5 14.50 -3.33 10.66
C GLY A 5 13.97 -4.72 11.02
N TRP A 6 12.65 -4.92 11.03
CA TRP A 6 12.01 -6.13 11.54
C TRP A 6 11.66 -7.10 10.41
N GLY A 7 11.96 -8.39 10.61
CA GLY A 7 11.64 -9.46 9.65
C GLY A 7 12.64 -9.63 8.49
N GLY A 8 13.86 -9.11 8.60
CA GLY A 8 14.91 -9.26 7.57
C GLY A 8 14.66 -8.49 6.25
N ALA A 9 13.60 -7.67 6.20
CA ALA A 9 13.25 -6.87 5.04
C ALA A 9 14.21 -5.68 4.88
N THR A 10 15.13 -5.79 3.92
CA THR A 10 16.13 -4.74 3.61
C THR A 10 15.65 -3.75 2.55
N THR A 11 14.60 -4.10 1.80
CA THR A 11 14.06 -3.29 0.72
C THR A 11 12.54 -3.31 0.73
N LEU A 12 11.94 -2.21 0.25
CA LEU A 12 10.48 -2.09 0.10
C LEU A 12 9.92 -3.05 -0.96
N VAL A 13 10.74 -3.37 -1.97
CA VAL A 13 10.41 -4.33 -3.02
C VAL A 13 10.17 -5.73 -2.44
N GLY A 14 11.00 -6.16 -1.49
CA GLY A 14 10.90 -7.48 -0.87
C GLY A 14 9.60 -7.71 -0.08
N VAL A 15 8.90 -6.65 0.31
CA VAL A 15 7.64 -6.71 1.05
C VAL A 15 6.42 -6.33 0.22
N ALA A 16 6.59 -5.94 -1.05
CA ALA A 16 5.49 -5.49 -1.91
C ALA A 16 4.33 -6.51 -1.98
N GLY A 17 4.64 -7.81 -1.97
CA GLY A 17 3.63 -8.88 -2.03
C GLY A 17 2.62 -8.86 -0.87
N ILE A 18 3.00 -8.43 0.33
CA ILE A 18 2.06 -8.40 1.47
C ILE A 18 0.92 -7.40 1.24
N PHE A 19 1.24 -6.29 0.56
CA PHE A 19 0.28 -5.24 0.23
C PHE A 19 -0.61 -5.60 -0.95
N TRP A 20 -0.26 -6.61 -1.75
CA TRP A 20 -1.13 -7.12 -2.83
C TRP A 20 -2.02 -8.28 -2.38
N PHE A 21 -1.50 -9.19 -1.56
CA PHE A 21 -2.21 -10.42 -1.21
C PHE A 21 -2.83 -10.39 0.18
N THR A 22 -2.00 -10.29 1.22
CA THR A 22 -2.47 -10.43 2.60
C THR A 22 -3.38 -9.30 3.04
N GLY A 23 -3.13 -8.07 2.56
CA GLY A 23 -4.06 -6.96 2.78
C GLY A 23 -5.31 -7.07 1.88
N PRO A 24 -5.23 -6.71 0.60
CA PRO A 24 -6.41 -6.50 -0.23
C PRO A 24 -7.13 -7.78 -0.64
N ILE A 25 -6.43 -8.80 -1.16
CA ILE A 25 -7.09 -9.98 -1.73
C ILE A 25 -7.82 -10.78 -0.66
N LEU A 26 -7.23 -10.96 0.52
CA LEU A 26 -7.91 -11.61 1.64
C LEU A 26 -9.10 -10.79 2.14
N LEU A 27 -8.97 -9.46 2.26
CA LEU A 27 -10.07 -8.59 2.69
C LEU A 27 -11.22 -8.54 1.67
N LEU A 28 -10.93 -8.52 0.36
CA LEU A 28 -11.95 -8.60 -0.68
C LEU A 28 -12.69 -9.94 -0.65
N THR A 29 -11.96 -11.04 -0.43
CA THR A 29 -12.57 -12.37 -0.31
C THR A 29 -13.47 -12.45 0.93
N ALA A 30 -13.01 -11.93 2.07
CA ALA A 30 -13.81 -11.85 3.29
C ALA A 30 -15.04 -10.94 3.12
N MET A 31 -14.89 -9.78 2.46
CA MET A 31 -15.99 -8.88 2.12
C MET A 31 -17.10 -9.60 1.34
N ILE A 32 -16.75 -10.44 0.37
CA ILE A 32 -17.73 -11.22 -0.41
C ILE A 32 -18.49 -12.19 0.50
N PHE A 33 -17.81 -12.86 1.43
CA PHE A 33 -18.48 -13.77 2.38
C PHE A 33 -19.39 -13.03 3.36
N GLU A 34 -18.95 -11.89 3.91
CA GLU A 34 -19.77 -11.05 4.78
C GLU A 34 -21.01 -10.51 4.05
N TRP A 35 -20.87 -10.16 2.76
CA TRP A 35 -22.00 -9.77 1.92
C TRP A 35 -23.02 -10.91 1.79
N ILE A 36 -22.57 -12.12 1.49
CA ILE A 36 -23.43 -13.31 1.35
C ILE A 36 -24.14 -13.64 2.66
N MET A 37 -23.48 -13.47 3.81
CA MET A 37 -24.04 -13.69 5.14
C MET A 37 -24.94 -12.54 5.63
N GLY A 38 -25.01 -11.42 4.89
CA GLY A 38 -25.83 -10.25 5.22
C GLY A 38 -25.25 -9.33 6.30
N ASN A 39 -23.97 -9.47 6.64
CA ASN A 39 -23.29 -8.63 7.63
C ASN A 39 -22.70 -7.36 6.97
N PHE A 40 -23.57 -6.37 6.74
CA PHE A 40 -23.21 -5.18 5.97
C PHE A 40 -22.17 -4.27 6.64
N LEU A 41 -22.15 -4.17 7.98
CA LEU A 41 -21.16 -3.35 8.66
C LEU A 41 -19.75 -3.92 8.44
N SER A 42 -19.56 -5.21 8.73
CA SER A 42 -18.28 -5.89 8.49
C SER A 42 -17.89 -5.84 7.02
N MET A 43 -18.82 -6.07 6.10
CA MET A 43 -18.60 -5.98 4.66
C MET A 43 -18.03 -4.61 4.25
N MET A 44 -18.64 -3.51 4.72
CA MET A 44 -18.19 -2.16 4.35
C MET A 44 -16.81 -1.82 4.90
N ILE A 45 -16.52 -2.23 6.14
CA ILE A 45 -15.21 -2.02 6.76
C ILE A 45 -14.13 -2.80 6.01
N MET A 46 -14.39 -4.08 5.69
CA MET A 46 -13.45 -4.91 4.93
C MET A 46 -13.19 -4.36 3.53
N GLY A 47 -14.24 -3.90 2.84
CA GLY A 47 -14.12 -3.27 1.52
C GLY A 47 -13.31 -1.98 1.55
N MET A 48 -13.52 -1.12 2.55
CA MET A 48 -12.75 0.12 2.75
C MET A 48 -11.25 -0.19 2.93
N PHE A 49 -10.92 -1.09 3.86
CA PHE A 49 -9.52 -1.46 4.10
C PHE A 49 -8.89 -2.18 2.90
N ALA A 50 -9.66 -2.96 2.14
CA ALA A 50 -9.16 -3.60 0.93
C ALA A 50 -8.68 -2.56 -0.09
N VAL A 51 -9.49 -1.55 -0.37
CA VAL A 51 -9.14 -0.47 -1.32
C VAL A 51 -7.95 0.33 -0.81
N TYR A 52 -7.90 0.63 0.49
CA TYR A 52 -6.75 1.29 1.13
C TYR A 52 -5.45 0.49 0.90
N TRP A 53 -5.44 -0.82 1.17
CA TRP A 53 -4.22 -1.60 0.98
C TRP A 53 -3.84 -1.74 -0.50
N LEU A 54 -4.83 -1.81 -1.40
CA LEU A 54 -4.58 -1.92 -2.85
C LEU A 54 -3.95 -0.64 -3.41
N SER A 55 -4.48 0.52 -3.03
CA SER A 55 -3.93 1.82 -3.41
C SER A 55 -2.54 2.04 -2.82
N PHE A 56 -2.29 1.57 -1.59
CA PHE A 56 -0.94 1.58 -1.02
C PHE A 56 0.02 0.65 -1.80
N ALA A 57 -0.43 -0.53 -2.21
CA ALA A 57 0.37 -1.47 -2.99
C ALA A 57 0.82 -0.87 -4.34
N ILE A 58 -0.06 -0.12 -5.00
CA ILE A 58 0.24 0.62 -6.22
C ILE A 58 1.39 1.62 -5.99
N LEU A 59 1.32 2.42 -4.92
CA LEU A 59 2.36 3.40 -4.59
C LEU A 59 3.73 2.75 -4.37
N GLN A 60 3.77 1.50 -3.92
CA GLN A 60 5.01 0.75 -3.68
C GLN A 60 5.45 -0.13 -4.86
N THR A 61 4.68 -0.20 -5.94
CA THR A 61 4.96 -1.11 -7.07
C THR A 61 6.07 -0.54 -7.97
N PRO A 62 7.27 -1.16 -8.03
CA PRO A 62 8.42 -0.55 -8.69
C PRO A 62 8.27 -0.38 -10.19
N SER A 63 7.56 -1.30 -10.86
CA SER A 63 7.34 -1.26 -12.31
C SER A 63 6.52 -0.05 -12.77
N TRP A 64 5.82 0.62 -11.85
CA TRP A 64 5.02 1.80 -12.15
C TRP A 64 5.83 3.10 -12.00
N MET A 65 7.08 2.99 -11.52
CA MET A 65 8.07 4.08 -11.49
C MET A 65 7.57 5.36 -10.80
N ILE A 66 6.63 5.24 -9.86
CA ILE A 66 6.03 6.39 -9.17
C ILE A 66 7.09 7.16 -8.39
N ALA A 67 7.99 6.48 -7.66
CA ALA A 67 9.09 7.17 -6.99
C ALA A 67 10.01 7.90 -7.99
N GLN A 68 10.26 7.33 -9.17
CA GLN A 68 11.12 7.93 -10.20
C GLN A 68 10.52 9.22 -10.79
N SER A 69 9.19 9.36 -10.83
CA SER A 69 8.54 10.58 -11.35
C SER A 69 8.80 11.82 -10.50
N TYR A 70 9.19 11.63 -9.24
CA TYR A 70 9.62 12.70 -8.33
C TYR A 70 11.12 13.01 -8.45
N SER A 71 11.85 12.33 -9.33
CA SER A 71 13.28 12.54 -9.54
C SER A 71 13.56 13.59 -10.60
N THR A 72 14.55 14.44 -10.36
CA THR A 72 15.06 15.40 -11.36
C THR A 72 16.06 14.78 -12.33
N THR A 73 16.62 13.62 -11.95
CA THR A 73 17.66 12.91 -12.70
C THR A 73 17.15 11.61 -13.32
N GLY A 74 15.90 11.25 -13.04
CA GLY A 74 15.31 9.96 -13.42
C GLY A 74 15.78 8.78 -12.55
N SER A 75 16.36 9.03 -11.38
CA SER A 75 16.74 7.97 -10.44
C SER A 75 15.61 7.66 -9.46
N ALA A 76 15.14 6.41 -9.41
CA ALA A 76 14.08 6.00 -8.49
C ALA A 76 14.48 6.16 -7.01
N ALA A 77 15.77 5.97 -6.69
CA ALA A 77 16.27 6.15 -5.33
C ALA A 77 16.27 7.63 -4.90
N GLU A 78 16.61 8.54 -5.82
CA GLU A 78 16.58 9.98 -5.56
C GLU A 78 15.15 10.46 -5.38
N GLY A 79 14.24 10.06 -6.27
CA GLY A 79 12.83 10.41 -6.16
C GLY A 79 12.14 9.83 -4.91
N ALA A 80 12.50 8.62 -4.46
CA ALA A 80 12.03 8.06 -3.20
C ALA A 80 12.52 8.84 -1.96
N ALA A 81 13.71 9.46 -2.04
CA ALA A 81 14.25 10.32 -0.99
C ALA A 81 13.69 11.75 -1.04
N SER A 82 12.97 12.12 -2.11
CA SER A 82 12.45 13.47 -2.29
C SER A 82 11.42 13.83 -1.21
N LYS A 83 11.38 15.11 -0.82
CA LYS A 83 10.39 15.61 0.14
C LYS A 83 8.96 15.46 -0.39
N ALA A 84 8.77 15.67 -1.68
CA ALA A 84 7.46 15.61 -2.33
C ALA A 84 6.89 14.19 -2.32
N PHE A 85 7.68 13.17 -2.66
CA PHE A 85 7.25 11.78 -2.59
C PHE A 85 6.90 11.39 -1.14
N ASN A 86 7.78 11.68 -0.18
CA ASN A 86 7.55 11.36 1.22
C ASN A 86 6.33 12.10 1.81
N ALA A 87 6.07 13.34 1.39
CA ALA A 87 4.87 14.08 1.78
C ALA A 87 3.59 13.46 1.18
N ALA A 88 3.62 13.01 -0.07
CA ALA A 88 2.50 12.33 -0.71
C ALA A 88 2.16 11.01 -0.01
N ILE A 89 3.18 10.20 0.33
CA ILE A 89 3.01 8.98 1.11
C ILE A 89 2.50 9.30 2.53
N ALA A 90 3.03 10.33 3.20
CA ALA A 90 2.59 10.71 4.53
C ALA A 90 1.13 11.16 4.57
N LEU A 91 0.71 11.97 3.59
CA LEU A 91 -0.70 12.36 3.43
C LEU A 91 -1.60 11.15 3.22
N TYR A 92 -1.23 10.25 2.33
CA TYR A 92 -1.97 9.00 2.09
C TYR A 92 -2.14 8.14 3.36
N LEU A 93 -1.11 8.11 4.22
CA LEU A 93 -1.15 7.34 5.48
C LEU A 93 -1.89 8.06 6.61
N MET A 94 -2.04 9.39 6.55
CA MET A 94 -2.68 10.20 7.59
C MET A 94 -4.16 10.50 7.31
N ASP A 95 -4.55 10.67 6.05
CA ASP A 95 -5.91 11.09 5.67
C ASP A 95 -6.93 9.94 5.74
N ASP A 96 -6.45 8.68 5.71
CA ASP A 96 -7.27 7.47 5.77
C ASP A 96 -7.29 6.79 7.17
N ALA A 97 -6.86 7.49 8.25
CA ALA A 97 -6.85 6.99 9.64
C ALA A 97 -7.78 7.79 10.57
#